data_AF-A0A930WB99-F1
#
_entry.id   AF-A0A930WB99-F1
#
_cell.length_a   1.000
_cell.length_b   1.000
_cell.length_c   1.000
_cell.angle_alpha   90.00
_cell.angle_beta   90.00
_cell.angle_gamma   90.00
#
_symmetry.space_group_name_H-M   'P 1'
#
loop_
_entity.id
_entity.type
_entity.pdbx_description
1 polymer ?
#
loop_
_entity_poly.entity_id
_entity_poly.type
_entity_poly.pdbx_seq_one_letter_code
_entity_poly.pdbx_strand_id
1 'polypeptide(L)'
;MKLAVIILTHNEERHIEACIRSAAFADEILVIDDMSTDRTAELAQSLGARVVTHPLAGDFAGQRNFALMQTDADWVLYVDADERVNEGTEVELRRIMAADARAVYEIKRINLVFGQRMYYG
;
A
#
# COMPACT_ATOMS: atom_id res chain seq x y z
N MET A 1 5.99 -1.65 17.63
CA MET A 1 6.01 -2.38 16.34
C MET A 1 5.86 -1.36 15.23
N LYS A 2 6.72 -1.40 14.23
CA LYS A 2 6.72 -0.53 13.05
C LYS A 2 5.78 -1.10 11.99
N LEU A 3 4.92 -0.26 11.43
CA LEU A 3 4.03 -0.59 10.30
C LEU A 3 4.57 0.04 9.02
N ALA A 4 4.85 -0.79 8.01
CA ALA A 4 5.08 -0.35 6.64
C ALA A 4 3.82 -0.55 5.79
N VAL A 5 3.46 0.46 5.02
CA VAL A 5 2.52 0.32 3.90
C VAL A 5 3.33 0.17 2.62
N ILE A 6 3.09 -0.91 1.89
CA ILE A 6 3.74 -1.21 0.62
C ILE A 6 2.74 -1.01 -0.51
N ILE A 7 3.13 -0.19 -1.48
CA ILE A 7 2.36 0.10 -2.69
C ILE A 7 3.16 -0.40 -3.89
N LEU A 8 2.62 -1.36 -4.64
CA LEU A 8 3.17 -1.76 -5.94
C LEU A 8 2.48 -0.92 -7.01
N THR A 9 3.22 -0.32 -7.93
CA THR A 9 2.63 0.65 -8.86
C THR A 9 3.26 0.64 -10.25
N HIS A 10 2.48 1.07 -11.24
CA HIS A 10 2.89 1.30 -12.62
C HIS A 10 1.94 2.33 -13.28
N ASN A 11 2.44 3.52 -13.60
CA ASN A 11 1.69 4.61 -14.24
C ASN A 11 0.35 4.98 -13.55
N GLU A 12 0.43 5.35 -12.26
CA GLU A 12 -0.69 5.72 -11.39
C GLU A 12 -0.66 7.18 -10.91
N GLU A 13 -0.19 8.12 -11.74
CA GLU A 13 -0.08 9.54 -11.36
C GLU A 13 -1.41 10.16 -10.90
N ARG A 14 -2.54 9.58 -11.34
CA ARG A 14 -3.90 10.03 -10.99
C ARG A 14 -4.35 9.58 -9.59
N HIS A 15 -3.73 8.54 -9.05
CA HIS A 15 -4.24 7.85 -7.86
C HIS A 15 -3.23 7.79 -6.72
N ILE A 16 -1.94 7.74 -7.05
CA ILE A 16 -0.85 7.51 -6.09
C ILE A 16 -0.85 8.53 -4.94
N GLU A 17 -1.14 9.81 -5.22
CA GLU A 17 -1.18 10.82 -4.16
C GLU A 17 -2.28 10.54 -3.13
N ALA A 18 -3.48 10.19 -3.60
CA ALA A 18 -4.62 9.91 -2.72
C ALA A 18 -4.40 8.62 -1.93
N CYS A 19 -3.79 7.61 -2.55
CA CYS A 19 -3.40 6.36 -1.90
C CYS A 19 -2.41 6.65 -0.74
N ILE A 20 -1.29 7.32 -1.03
CA ILE A 20 -0.26 7.66 -0.03
C ILE A 20 -0.84 8.49 1.11
N ARG A 21 -1.66 9.52 0.81
CA ARG A 21 -2.30 10.35 1.84
C ARG A 21 -3.23 9.53 2.73
N SER A 22 -3.98 8.57 2.18
CA SER A 22 -4.85 7.70 2.97
C SER A 22 -4.07 6.75 3.90
N ALA A 23 -2.81 6.46 3.56
CA ALA A 23 -1.91 5.61 4.31
C ALA A 23 -0.90 6.38 5.19
N ALA A 24 -1.04 7.71 5.31
CA ALA A 24 -0.08 8.59 6.00
C ALA A 24 0.13 8.28 7.50
N PHE A 25 -0.71 7.41 8.08
CA PHE A 25 -0.56 6.93 9.45
C PHE A 25 0.51 5.84 9.62
N ALA A 26 1.00 5.27 8.52
CA ALA A 26 2.05 4.26 8.55
C ALA A 26 3.39 4.88 8.98
N ASP A 27 4.23 4.09 9.65
CA ASP A 27 5.55 4.53 10.08
C ASP A 27 6.53 4.58 8.88
N GLU A 28 6.24 3.81 7.83
CA GLU A 28 6.94 3.81 6.55
C GLU A 28 5.95 3.63 5.40
N ILE A 29 6.11 4.41 4.33
CA ILE A 29 5.43 4.18 3.06
C ILE A 29 6.48 3.84 2.01
N LEU A 30 6.42 2.61 1.50
CA LEU A 30 7.32 2.06 0.51
C LEU A 30 6.57 1.86 -0.80
N VAL A 31 7.02 2.53 -1.86
CA VAL A 31 6.47 2.38 -3.20
C VAL A 31 7.47 1.57 -4.03
N ILE A 32 7.05 0.43 -4.56
CA ILE A 32 7.81 -0.32 -5.55
C ILE A 32 7.25 0.03 -6.93
N ASP A 33 8.03 0.79 -7.68
CA ASP A 33 7.66 1.30 -8.99
C ASP A 33 8.16 0.35 -10.09
N ASP A 34 7.22 -0.21 -10.87
CA ASP A 34 7.50 -1.03 -12.05
C ASP A 34 7.82 -0.14 -13.26
N MET A 35 8.85 0.70 -13.14
CA MET A 35 9.34 1.53 -14.24
C MET A 35 8.27 2.46 -14.83
N SER A 36 7.56 3.23 -13.99
CA SER A 36 6.59 4.21 -14.47
C SER A 36 7.24 5.23 -15.41
N THR A 37 6.51 5.66 -16.43
CA THR A 37 6.92 6.65 -17.42
C THR A 37 6.18 7.98 -17.27
N ASP A 38 5.19 8.02 -16.39
CA ASP A 38 4.45 9.21 -15.99
C ASP A 38 5.03 9.82 -14.70
N ARG A 39 4.27 10.69 -14.03
CA ARG A 39 4.75 11.36 -12.81
C ARG A 39 4.57 10.55 -11.52
N THR A 40 4.22 9.26 -11.59
CA THR A 40 3.91 8.44 -10.40
C THR A 40 5.02 8.47 -9.35
N ALA A 41 6.26 8.18 -9.76
CA ALA A 41 7.40 8.15 -8.86
C ALA A 41 7.72 9.54 -8.26
N GLU A 42 7.65 10.59 -9.08
CA GLU A 42 7.86 11.98 -8.66
C GLU A 42 6.84 12.38 -7.58
N LEU A 43 5.55 12.13 -7.84
CA LEU A 43 4.46 12.44 -6.92
C LEU A 43 4.60 11.68 -5.61
N ALA A 44 4.92 10.38 -5.67
CA ALA A 44 5.14 9.57 -4.48
C ALA A 44 6.29 10.10 -3.60
N GLN A 45 7.45 10.41 -4.20
CA GLN A 45 8.59 10.99 -3.50
C GLN A 45 8.24 12.35 -2.87
N SER A 46 7.47 13.18 -3.56
CA SER A 46 7.05 14.50 -3.07
C SER A 46 6.21 14.44 -1.78
N LEU A 47 5.56 13.30 -1.53
CA LEU A 47 4.77 13.03 -0.33
C LEU A 47 5.56 12.32 0.78
N GLY A 48 6.87 12.13 0.60
CA GLY A 48 7.73 11.50 1.59
C GLY A 48 7.74 9.97 1.53
N ALA A 49 7.12 9.36 0.52
CA ALA A 49 7.24 7.92 0.33
C ALA A 49 8.64 7.54 -0.17
N ARG A 50 9.16 6.41 0.31
CA ARG A 50 10.40 5.83 -0.21
C ARG A 50 10.07 5.08 -1.51
N VAL A 51 10.56 5.57 -2.64
CA VAL A 51 10.34 4.92 -3.94
C VAL A 51 11.55 4.06 -4.31
N VAL A 52 11.30 2.80 -4.63
CA VAL A 52 12.29 1.85 -5.16
C VAL A 52 11.81 1.36 -6.52
N THR A 53 12.61 1.59 -7.55
CA THR A 53 12.30 1.10 -8.89
C THR A 53 12.73 -0.36 -9.02
N HIS A 54 11.81 -1.24 -9.41
CA HIS A 54 12.08 -2.65 -9.69
C HIS A 54 11.08 -3.20 -10.70
N PRO A 55 11.54 -3.73 -11.85
CA PRO A 55 10.64 -4.23 -12.88
C PRO A 55 9.90 -5.48 -12.40
N LEU A 56 8.58 -5.51 -12.62
CA LEU A 56 7.72 -6.63 -12.27
C LEU A 56 8.11 -7.90 -13.05
N ALA A 57 8.50 -7.74 -14.32
CA ALA A 57 8.87 -8.83 -15.22
C ALA A 57 7.85 -9.99 -15.30
N GLY A 58 6.57 -9.70 -15.03
CA GLY A 58 5.48 -10.69 -14.99
C GLY A 58 5.41 -11.54 -13.71
N ASP A 59 6.23 -11.26 -12.69
CA ASP A 59 6.27 -12.01 -11.43
C ASP A 59 5.80 -11.17 -10.23
N PHE A 60 4.49 -11.18 -9.99
CA PHE A 60 3.90 -10.50 -8.84
C PHE A 60 4.35 -11.07 -7.48
N ALA A 61 4.60 -12.37 -7.39
CA ALA A 61 5.06 -12.98 -6.14
C ALA A 61 6.50 -12.53 -5.86
N GLY A 62 7.36 -12.53 -6.88
CA GLY A 62 8.70 -11.98 -6.85
C GLY A 62 8.71 -10.50 -6.46
N GLN A 63 7.80 -9.69 -7.02
CA GLN A 63 7.69 -8.26 -6.67
C GLN A 63 7.35 -8.04 -5.20
N ARG A 64 6.41 -8.82 -4.64
CA ARG A 64 6.07 -8.77 -3.21
C ARG A 64 7.23 -9.21 -2.33
N ASN A 65 7.92 -10.30 -2.71
CA ASN A 65 9.10 -10.76 -1.98
C ASN A 65 10.22 -9.71 -2.02
N PHE A 66 10.45 -9.08 -3.17
CA PHE A 66 11.38 -7.98 -3.31
C PHE A 66 11.01 -6.82 -2.38
N ALA A 67 9.74 -6.41 -2.37
CA ALA A 67 9.24 -5.35 -1.49
C ALA A 67 9.44 -5.67 0.00
N LEU A 68 9.27 -6.94 0.41
CA LEU A 68 9.53 -7.35 1.80
C LEU A 68 11.01 -7.25 2.17
N MET A 69 11.94 -7.41 1.23
CA MET A 69 13.37 -7.19 1.47
C MET A 69 13.75 -5.71 1.58
N GLN A 70 12.82 -4.80 1.24
CA GLN A 70 13.03 -3.36 1.23
C GLN A 70 12.58 -2.67 2.53
N THR A 71 12.04 -3.39 3.51
CA THR A 71 11.63 -2.82 4.80
C THR A 71 12.01 -3.75 5.94
N ASP A 72 12.28 -3.16 7.11
CA ASP A 72 12.53 -3.85 8.37
C ASP A 72 11.32 -3.78 9.32
N ALA A 73 10.15 -3.37 8.81
CA ALA A 73 8.94 -3.22 9.61
C ALA A 73 8.44 -4.57 10.15
N ASP A 74 7.89 -4.54 11.37
CA ASP A 74 7.31 -5.72 12.02
C ASP A 74 6.01 -6.16 11.33
N TRP A 75 5.25 -5.18 10.82
CA TRP A 75 3.98 -5.39 10.13
C TRP A 75 3.99 -4.73 8.76
N VAL A 76 3.39 -5.40 7.79
CA VAL A 76 3.25 -4.92 6.41
C VAL A 76 1.78 -4.92 6.01
N LEU A 77 1.31 -3.80 5.48
CA LEU A 77 0.02 -3.69 4.80
C LEU A 77 0.27 -3.40 3.32
N TYR A 78 -0.21 -4.28 2.44
CA TYR A 78 -0.23 -4.01 1.01
C TYR A 78 -1.48 -3.19 0.66
N VAL A 79 -1.32 -2.14 -0.13
CA VAL A 79 -2.41 -1.30 -0.65
C VAL A 79 -2.12 -1.05 -2.13
N ASP A 80 -3.09 -1.33 -3.01
CA ASP A 80 -2.92 -1.03 -4.43
C ASP A 80 -2.92 0.50 -4.64
N ALA A 81 -2.20 0.98 -5.65
CA ALA A 81 -2.04 2.43 -5.89
C ALA A 81 -3.37 3.15 -6.22
N ASP A 82 -4.40 2.41 -6.63
CA ASP A 82 -5.77 2.85 -6.87
C ASP A 82 -6.73 2.59 -5.69
N GLU A 83 -6.23 2.14 -4.54
CA GLU A 83 -6.99 1.90 -3.32
C GLU A 83 -6.76 2.97 -2.25
N ARG A 84 -7.77 3.18 -1.39
CA ARG A 84 -7.76 4.17 -0.30
C ARG A 84 -8.04 3.44 1.00
N VAL A 85 -7.21 3.68 2.01
CA VAL A 85 -7.44 3.15 3.35
C VAL A 85 -8.48 4.01 4.06
N ASN A 86 -9.52 3.39 4.62
CA ASN A 86 -10.61 4.09 5.28
C ASN A 86 -10.18 4.68 6.63
N GLU A 87 -10.82 5.77 7.03
CA GLU A 87 -10.73 6.32 8.37
C GLU A 87 -11.04 5.23 9.43
N GLY A 88 -10.31 5.25 10.55
CA GLY A 88 -10.44 4.26 11.62
C GLY A 88 -9.63 2.97 11.42
N THR A 89 -9.16 2.68 10.20
CA THR A 89 -8.31 1.50 9.94
C THR A 89 -7.00 1.56 10.74
N GLU A 90 -6.40 2.75 10.88
CA GLU A 90 -5.23 2.96 11.73
C GLU A 90 -5.48 2.47 13.17
N VAL A 91 -6.58 2.90 13.78
CA VAL A 91 -6.89 2.59 15.18
C VAL A 91 -7.01 1.08 15.37
N GLU A 92 -7.68 0.39 14.45
CA GLU A 92 -7.81 -1.08 14.49
C GLU A 92 -6.48 -1.79 14.26
N LEU A 93 -5.67 -1.35 13.29
CA LEU A 93 -4.34 -1.92 13.05
C LEU A 93 -3.44 -1.74 14.28
N ARG A 94 -3.37 -0.53 14.84
CA ARG A 94 -2.57 -0.25 16.04
C ARG A 94 -3.04 -1.08 17.23
N ARG A 95 -4.35 -1.30 17.39
CA ARG A 95 -4.93 -2.19 18.41
C ARG A 95 -4.52 -3.65 18.19
N ILE A 96 -4.62 -4.16 16.96
CA ILE A 96 -4.25 -5.53 16.60
C ILE A 96 -2.75 -5.77 16.84
N MET A 97 -1.90 -4.86 16.36
CA MET A 97 -0.46 -4.90 16.57
C MET A 97 -0.14 -4.90 18.07
N ALA A 98 -0.78 -4.05 18.87
CA ALA A 98 -0.53 -3.98 20.32
C ALA A 98 -1.02 -5.24 21.07
N ALA A 99 -2.06 -5.92 20.57
CA ALA A 99 -2.57 -7.14 21.19
C ALA A 99 -1.60 -8.33 21.01
N ASP A 100 -0.77 -8.32 19.96
CA ASP A 100 0.22 -9.36 19.63
C ASP A 100 -0.35 -10.79 19.70
N ALA A 101 -1.61 -10.92 19.31
CA ALA A 101 -2.31 -12.18 19.42
C ALA A 101 -1.94 -13.10 18.25
N ARG A 102 -1.80 -14.40 18.52
CA ARG A 102 -1.69 -15.42 17.48
C ARG A 102 -3.05 -15.63 16.82
N ALA A 103 -3.39 -14.79 15.86
CA ALA A 103 -4.68 -14.76 15.18
C ALA A 103 -4.52 -14.54 13.67
N VAL A 104 -5.61 -14.83 12.94
CA VAL A 104 -5.77 -14.46 11.54
C VAL A 104 -6.83 -13.37 11.48
N TYR A 105 -6.56 -12.33 10.69
CA TYR A 105 -7.44 -11.18 10.51
C TYR A 105 -7.87 -11.09 9.05
N GLU A 106 -9.03 -10.49 8.82
CA GLU A 106 -9.55 -10.17 7.49
C GLU A 106 -9.70 -8.65 7.37
N ILE A 107 -9.36 -8.12 6.21
CA ILE A 107 -9.60 -6.71 5.86
C ILE A 107 -10.69 -6.68 4.80
N LYS A 108 -11.76 -5.94 5.09
CA LYS A 108 -12.87 -5.78 4.16
C LYS A 108 -12.48 -4.85 3.01
N ARG A 109 -12.37 -5.39 1.79
CA ARG A 109 -12.24 -4.60 0.56
C ARG A 109 -13.62 -4.10 0.10
N ILE A 110 -13.71 -2.83 -0.26
CA ILE A 110 -14.92 -2.23 -0.84
C ILE A 110 -14.61 -1.86 -2.29
N ASN A 111 -15.24 -2.58 -3.23
CA ASN A 111 -15.04 -2.31 -4.65
C ASN A 111 -16.01 -1.23 -5.14
N LEU A 112 -15.45 -0.22 -5.81
CA LEU A 112 -16.19 0.85 -6.49
C LEU A 112 -16.04 0.66 -8.00
N VAL A 113 -17.15 0.36 -8.68
CA VAL A 113 -17.18 0.10 -10.13
C VAL A 113 -18.17 1.07 -10.76
N PHE A 114 -17.75 1.81 -11.78
CA PHE A 114 -18.53 2.88 -12.42
C PHE A 114 -19.10 3.91 -11.42
N GLY A 115 -18.34 4.22 -10.36
CA GLY A 115 -18.75 5.14 -9.29
C GLY A 115 -19.79 4.58 -8.32
N GLN A 116 -20.14 3.29 -8.43
CA GLN A 116 -21.07 2.63 -7.53
C GLN A 116 -20.38 1.54 -6.70
N ARG A 117 -20.82 1.41 -5.45
CA ARG A 117 -20.36 0.35 -4.57
C ARG A 117 -20.94 -0.99 -5.02
N MET A 118 -20.06 -1.97 -5.22
CA MET A 118 -20.46 -3.35 -5.42
C MET A 118 -20.70 -4.02 -4.06
N TYR A 119 -21.81 -4.75 -3.95
CA TYR A 119 -22.15 -5.53 -2.75
C TYR A 119 -21.88 -7.02 -2.93
N TYR A 120 -21.82 -7.49 -4.18
CA TYR A 120 -21.63 -8.88 -4.56
C TYR A 120 -20.64 -8.90 -5.74
N GLY A 121 -19.63 -9.75 -5.66
CA GLY A 121 -18.54 -9.86 -6.64
C GLY A 121 -17.43 -10.73 -6.11
#